data_AF-A0AAC8TFQ6-F1
#
_entry.id   AF-A0AAC8TFQ6-F1
#
_cell.length_a   1.000
_cell.length_b   1.000
_cell.length_c   1.000
_cell.angle_alpha   90.00
_cell.angle_beta   90.00
_cell.angle_gamma   90.00
#
_symmetry.space_group_name_H-M   'P 1'
#
loop_
_entity.id
_entity.type
_entity.pdbx_description
1 polymer ?
#
loop_
_entity_poly.entity_id
_entity_poly.type
_entity_poly.pdbx_seq_one_letter_code
_entity_poly.pdbx_strand_id
1 'polypeptide(L)'
;MLALGGTAYAESAPQTASLATLKGRFGFNWYNAASKEKCVRVDDKLLKEFQKNYQCDLEEKSNSASGKPQVACTRKDDSKQYVIFKTKALCEEERETQMANSED
;
A
#
# COMPACT_ATOMS: atom_id res chain seq x y z
N MET A 1 -16.31 39.98 -35.31
CA MET A 1 -15.27 38.94 -35.50
C MET A 1 -14.09 39.38 -34.65
N LEU A 2 -13.65 38.71 -33.58
CA LEU A 2 -13.42 37.29 -33.38
C LEU A 2 -13.67 36.89 -31.92
N ALA A 3 -14.19 35.68 -31.72
CA ALA A 3 -14.27 34.98 -30.46
C ALA A 3 -12.93 34.28 -30.16
N LEU A 4 -12.46 34.32 -28.92
CA LEU A 4 -11.50 33.37 -28.33
C LEU A 4 -11.84 33.35 -26.83
N GLY A 5 -12.47 32.32 -26.27
CA GLY A 5 -12.19 30.90 -26.44
C GLY A 5 -11.57 30.43 -25.12
N GLY A 6 -12.41 30.10 -24.15
CA GLY A 6 -11.99 29.66 -22.82
C GLY A 6 -11.24 28.34 -22.86
N THR A 7 -10.10 28.28 -22.18
CA THR A 7 -9.45 27.02 -21.83
C THR A 7 -9.85 26.66 -20.40
N ALA A 8 -10.86 25.80 -20.29
CA ALA A 8 -11.11 25.06 -19.06
C ALA A 8 -9.93 24.12 -18.86
N TYR A 9 -9.06 24.42 -17.89
CA TYR A 9 -8.11 23.47 -17.36
C TYR A 9 -8.95 22.39 -16.66
N ALA A 10 -8.98 21.19 -17.23
CA ALA A 10 -9.50 20.02 -16.54
C ALA A 10 -8.54 19.70 -15.39
N GLU A 11 -8.79 20.30 -14.23
CA GLU A 11 -8.20 19.88 -12.97
C GLU A 11 -8.61 18.42 -12.76
N SER A 12 -7.66 17.52 -12.97
CA SER A 12 -7.86 16.10 -12.69
C SER A 12 -8.04 16.00 -11.18
N ALA A 13 -9.29 15.92 -10.71
CA ALA A 13 -9.58 15.72 -9.30
C ALA A 13 -8.74 14.55 -8.80
N PRO A 14 -8.02 14.68 -7.67
CA PRO A 14 -7.26 13.57 -7.13
C PRO A 14 -8.25 12.44 -6.90
N GLN A 15 -8.08 11.34 -7.64
CA GLN A 15 -8.84 10.13 -7.37
C GLN A 15 -8.45 9.74 -5.96
N THR A 16 -9.34 10.01 -4.99
CA THR A 16 -9.13 9.57 -3.62
C THR A 16 -9.07 8.05 -3.70
N ALA A 17 -7.86 7.51 -3.63
CA ALA A 17 -7.66 6.08 -3.66
C ALA A 17 -8.55 5.49 -2.57
N SER A 18 -9.44 4.57 -2.93
CA SER A 18 -10.33 3.92 -1.97
C SER A 18 -9.70 2.64 -1.48
N LEU A 19 -10.06 2.18 -0.28
CA LEU A 19 -9.61 0.88 0.22
C LEU A 19 -9.91 -0.27 -0.75
N ALA A 20 -10.97 -0.17 -1.55
CA ALA A 20 -11.31 -1.16 -2.56
C ALA A 20 -10.20 -1.34 -3.62
N THR A 21 -9.38 -0.32 -3.88
CA THR A 21 -8.24 -0.38 -4.81
C THR A 21 -7.11 -1.31 -4.32
N LEU A 22 -7.15 -1.70 -3.04
CA LEU A 22 -6.20 -2.65 -2.47
C LEU A 22 -6.57 -4.10 -2.79
N LYS A 23 -7.81 -4.39 -3.22
CA LYS A 23 -8.24 -5.75 -3.52
C LYS A 23 -7.32 -6.39 -4.56
N GLY A 24 -6.79 -7.55 -4.25
CA GLY A 24 -5.92 -8.32 -5.12
C GLY A 24 -4.44 -7.88 -5.11
N ARG A 25 -4.09 -6.81 -4.40
CA ARG A 25 -2.70 -6.47 -4.06
C ARG A 25 -2.14 -7.46 -3.04
N PHE A 26 -0.87 -7.34 -2.69
CA PHE A 26 -0.17 -8.27 -1.79
C PHE A 26 0.54 -7.52 -0.69
N GLY A 27 0.50 -8.02 0.54
CA GLY A 27 1.21 -7.40 1.65
C GLY A 27 1.57 -8.40 2.74
N PHE A 28 2.36 -7.94 3.71
CA PHE A 28 2.75 -8.70 4.90
C PHE A 28 2.81 -7.76 6.12
N ASN A 29 2.84 -8.32 7.33
CA ASN A 29 2.91 -7.52 8.54
C ASN A 29 4.36 -7.07 8.81
N TRP A 30 4.64 -5.80 8.62
CA TRP A 30 5.94 -5.15 8.81
C TRP A 30 6.52 -5.32 10.21
N TYR A 31 5.67 -5.40 11.24
CA TYR A 31 6.11 -5.55 12.64
C TYR A 31 6.49 -6.99 13.00
N ASN A 32 6.19 -7.97 12.14
CA ASN A 32 6.65 -9.33 12.34
C ASN A 32 8.01 -9.54 11.67
N ALA A 33 8.77 -10.51 12.18
CA ALA A 33 10.03 -10.91 11.55
C ALA A 33 9.78 -11.35 10.10
N ALA A 34 10.46 -10.71 9.15
CA ALA A 34 10.29 -10.96 7.72
C ALA A 34 10.50 -12.43 7.32
N SER A 35 11.35 -13.16 8.05
CA SER A 35 11.60 -14.60 7.88
C SER A 35 10.41 -15.49 8.25
N LYS A 36 9.45 -14.98 9.03
CA LYS A 36 8.25 -15.70 9.49
C LYS A 36 6.98 -15.25 8.77
N GLU A 37 7.04 -14.15 8.04
CA GLU A 37 5.93 -13.61 7.26
C GLU A 37 5.87 -14.20 5.85
N LYS A 38 4.68 -14.16 5.25
CA LYS A 38 4.47 -14.45 3.84
C LYS A 38 3.65 -13.34 3.23
N CYS A 39 3.89 -13.04 1.96
CA CYS A 39 3.04 -12.13 1.21
C CYS A 39 1.65 -12.74 1.01
N VAL A 40 0.65 -12.12 1.65
CA VAL A 40 -0.75 -12.52 1.53
C VAL A 40 -1.47 -11.60 0.55
N ARG A 41 -2.39 -12.17 -0.23
CA ARG A 41 -3.27 -11.39 -1.10
C ARG A 41 -4.29 -10.64 -0.26
N VAL A 42 -4.53 -9.38 -0.58
CA VAL A 42 -5.60 -8.58 0.01
C VAL A 42 -6.92 -9.04 -0.58
N ASP A 43 -7.61 -9.91 0.15
CA ASP A 43 -8.93 -10.44 -0.19
C ASP A 43 -10.06 -9.65 0.51
N ASP A 44 -11.30 -10.07 0.30
CA ASP A 44 -12.47 -9.42 0.89
C ASP A 44 -12.46 -9.46 2.43
N LYS A 45 -11.85 -10.50 3.04
CA LYS A 45 -11.76 -10.62 4.49
C LYS A 45 -10.78 -9.60 5.04
N LEU A 46 -9.59 -9.50 4.45
CA LEU A 46 -8.56 -8.55 4.87
C LEU A 46 -8.99 -7.11 4.61
N LEU A 47 -9.69 -6.83 3.51
CA LEU A 47 -10.29 -5.51 3.26
C LEU A 47 -11.29 -5.08 4.32
N LYS A 48 -12.20 -5.99 4.72
CA LYS A 48 -13.13 -5.71 5.82
C LYS A 48 -12.38 -5.45 7.13
N GLU A 49 -11.28 -6.16 7.37
CA GLU A 49 -10.42 -5.93 8.52
C GLU A 49 -9.79 -4.53 8.46
N PHE A 50 -9.22 -4.13 7.32
CA PHE A 50 -8.65 -2.81 7.11
C PHE A 50 -9.66 -1.69 7.33
N GLN A 51 -10.86 -1.81 6.77
CA GLN A 51 -11.95 -0.84 6.95
C GLN A 51 -12.32 -0.63 8.42
N LYS A 52 -12.37 -1.72 9.20
CA LYS A 52 -12.84 -1.67 10.58
C LYS A 52 -11.74 -1.24 11.56
N ASN A 53 -10.56 -1.83 11.42
CA ASN A 53 -9.55 -1.84 12.48
C ASN A 53 -8.26 -1.11 12.12
N TYR A 54 -8.10 -0.62 10.89
CA TYR A 54 -6.86 0.00 10.43
C TYR A 54 -7.08 1.45 9.99
N GLN A 55 -6.01 2.23 10.03
CA GLN A 55 -5.85 3.50 9.34
C GLN A 55 -4.90 3.24 8.18
N CYS A 56 -5.39 3.48 6.96
CA CYS A 56 -4.62 3.22 5.75
C CYS A 56 -4.22 4.52 5.08
N ASP A 57 -2.92 4.66 4.87
CA ASP A 57 -2.33 5.66 3.99
C ASP A 57 -2.26 5.05 2.59
N LEU A 58 -3.17 5.51 1.72
CA LEU A 58 -3.36 4.98 0.37
C LEU A 58 -2.50 5.71 -0.67
N GLU A 59 -1.67 6.66 -0.22
CA GLU A 59 -0.64 7.28 -1.06
C GLU A 59 0.49 6.27 -1.30
N GLU A 60 0.83 6.04 -2.57
CA GLU A 60 1.95 5.17 -2.91
C GLU A 60 3.27 5.87 -2.56
N LYS A 61 4.04 5.27 -1.65
CA LYS A 61 5.34 5.77 -1.18
C LYS A 61 6.43 4.76 -1.47
N SER A 62 7.61 5.25 -1.80
CA SER A 62 8.81 4.44 -2.12
C SER A 62 9.86 4.47 -1.01
N ASN A 63 9.43 4.65 0.25
CA ASN A 63 10.28 4.80 1.42
C ASN A 63 10.53 3.48 2.18
N SER A 64 10.43 2.34 1.48
CA SER A 64 10.66 0.99 2.02
C SER A 64 12.10 0.52 1.86
N ALA A 65 12.44 -0.65 2.41
CA ALA A 65 13.78 -1.20 2.34
C ALA A 65 14.22 -1.50 0.89
N SER A 66 13.30 -1.91 0.02
CA SER A 66 13.57 -2.14 -1.42
C SER A 66 13.31 -0.89 -2.30
N GLY A 67 12.80 0.20 -1.73
CA GLY A 67 12.46 1.43 -2.45
C GLY A 67 11.33 1.27 -3.47
N LYS A 68 10.53 0.20 -3.40
CA LYS A 68 9.39 -0.01 -4.30
C LYS A 68 8.17 0.78 -3.81
N PRO A 69 7.24 1.16 -4.72
CA PRO A 69 5.98 1.78 -4.30
C PRO A 69 5.13 0.81 -3.47
N GLN A 70 4.77 1.23 -2.25
CA GLN A 70 3.77 0.59 -1.41
C GLN A 70 2.77 1.59 -0.84
N VAL A 71 1.68 1.06 -0.34
CA VAL A 71 0.78 1.75 0.60
C VAL A 71 0.87 1.06 1.95
N ALA A 72 0.44 1.74 3.02
CA ALA A 72 0.51 1.19 4.37
C ALA A 72 -0.85 1.21 5.07
N CYS A 73 -1.16 0.14 5.79
CA CYS A 73 -2.30 0.06 6.69
C CYS A 73 -1.82 -0.26 8.10
N THR A 74 -1.88 0.70 9.01
CA THR A 74 -1.52 0.51 10.42
C THR A 74 -2.79 0.23 11.23
N ARG A 75 -2.76 -0.79 12.08
CA ARG A 75 -3.89 -1.10 12.96
C ARG A 75 -4.06 0.04 13.96
N LYS A 76 -5.30 0.39 14.30
CA LYS A 76 -5.62 1.53 15.19
C LYS A 76 -5.05 1.41 16.61
N ASP A 77 -4.60 0.23 17.00
CA ASP A 77 -3.92 -0.06 18.28
C ASP A 77 -2.40 -0.21 18.12
N ASP A 78 -1.85 0.17 16.96
CA ASP A 78 -0.43 0.10 16.60
C ASP A 78 0.21 -1.30 16.73
N SER A 79 -0.58 -2.36 16.84
CA SER A 79 -0.06 -3.72 17.02
C SER A 79 0.37 -4.41 15.72
N LYS A 80 -0.06 -3.88 14.57
CA LYS A 80 0.23 -4.43 13.24
C LYS A 80 0.35 -3.32 12.21
N GLN A 81 1.22 -3.50 11.25
CA GLN A 81 1.30 -2.63 10.07
C GLN A 81 1.45 -3.48 8.83
N TYR A 82 0.51 -3.40 7.91
CA TYR A 82 0.65 -4.02 6.59
C TYR A 82 1.28 -3.04 5.62
N VAL A 83 2.39 -3.45 5.01
CA VAL A 83 2.92 -2.83 3.79
C VAL A 83 2.35 -3.59 2.60
N ILE A 84 1.79 -2.87 1.64
CA ILE A 84 0.98 -3.46 0.55
C ILE A 84 1.50 -2.99 -0.81
N PHE A 85 1.82 -3.96 -1.65
CA PHE A 85 2.43 -3.81 -2.96
C PHE A 85 1.48 -4.24 -4.07
N LYS A 86 1.66 -3.64 -5.25
CA LYS A 86 0.82 -3.92 -6.44
C LYS A 86 0.88 -5.38 -6.89
N THR A 87 2.03 -6.04 -6.74
CA THR A 87 2.24 -7.43 -7.19
C THR A 87 2.86 -8.28 -6.10
N LYS A 88 2.68 -9.60 -6.20
CA LYS A 88 3.31 -10.56 -5.27
C LYS A 88 4.84 -10.47 -5.33
N ALA A 89 5.42 -10.31 -6.52
CA ALA A 89 6.86 -10.23 -6.70
C ALA A 89 7.48 -9.04 -5.94
N LEU A 90 6.85 -7.86 -6.00
CA LEU A 90 7.31 -6.68 -5.25
C LEU A 90 7.21 -6.88 -3.75
N CYS A 91 6.14 -7.55 -3.30
CA CYS A 91 5.98 -7.87 -1.88
C CYS A 91 7.08 -8.83 -1.38
N GLU A 92 7.40 -9.88 -2.15
CA GLU A 92 8.45 -10.83 -1.77
C GLU A 92 9.83 -10.19 -1.83
N GLU A 93 10.10 -9.34 -2.84
CA GLU A 93 11.34 -8.56 -2.93
C GLU A 93 11.53 -7.68 -1.69
N GLU A 94 10.49 -6.97 -1.23
CA GLU A 94 10.55 -6.19 0.01
C GLU A 94 10.82 -7.10 1.23
N ARG A 95 10.06 -8.20 1.36
CA ARG A 95 10.21 -9.13 2.50
C ARG A 95 11.62 -9.70 2.56
N GLU A 96 12.18 -10.10 1.42
CA GLU A 96 13.55 -10.60 1.31
C GLU A 96 14.57 -9.52 1.59
N THR A 97 14.36 -8.29 1.11
CA THR A 97 15.23 -7.15 1.39
C THR A 97 15.23 -6.81 2.88
N GLN A 98 14.06 -6.79 3.52
CA GLN A 98 13.95 -6.58 4.97
C GLN A 98 14.65 -7.69 5.74
N MET A 99 14.51 -8.96 5.31
CA MET A 99 15.19 -10.10 5.91
C MET A 99 16.72 -10.00 5.77
N ALA A 100 17.23 -9.52 4.62
CA ALA A 100 18.66 -9.34 4.38
C ALA A 100 19.26 -8.15 5.18
N ASN A 101 18.45 -7.11 5.44
CA ASN A 101 18.85 -5.94 6.23
C ASN A 101 18.60 -6.08 7.73
N SER A 102 17.90 -7.14 8.15
CA SER A 102 17.78 -7.50 9.56
C SER A 102 19.06 -8.24 9.95
N GLU A 103 20.14 -7.50 10.16
CA GLU A 103 21.33 -8.03 10.84
C GLU A 103 20.90 -8.48 12.25
N ASP A 104 21.34 -9.69 12.65
CA ASP A 104 21.02 -10.44 13.90
C ASP A 104 20.62 -9.61 15.13
#